data_AF-A0A2V7RZZ5-F1
#
_entry.id   AF-A0A2V7RZZ5-F1
#
_cell.length_a   1.000
_cell.length_b   1.000
_cell.length_c   1.000
_cell.angle_alpha   90.00
_cell.angle_beta   90.00
_cell.angle_gamma   90.00
#
_symmetry.space_group_name_H-M   'P 1'
#
loop_
_entity.id
_entity.type
_entity.pdbx_description
1 polymer ?
#
loop_
_entity_poly.entity_id
_entity_poly.type
_entity_poly.pdbx_seq_one_letter_code
_entity_poly.pdbx_strand_id
1 'polypeptide(L)' 'SGDLAERFPRFRERLGRRLPTLNQVNRQQIELLRRYRAAAGETAQESYLAPLLLSINCIAAGFGTTG' A
#
# COMPACT_ATOMS: atom_id res chain seq x y z
N SER A 1 -14.82 -26.22 5.16
CA SER A 1 -13.94 -25.11 5.56
C SER A 1 -14.58 -23.81 5.15
N GLY A 2 -14.75 -22.84 6.05
CA GLY A 2 -15.36 -21.55 5.75
C GLY A 2 -14.33 -20.53 5.27
N ASP A 3 -14.71 -19.67 4.34
CA ASP A 3 -13.85 -18.60 3.81
C ASP A 3 -13.74 -17.43 4.79
N LEU A 4 -12.63 -16.68 4.73
CA LEU A 4 -12.48 -15.47 5.53
C LEU A 4 -13.59 -14.46 5.23
N ALA A 5 -14.16 -13.89 6.29
CA ALA A 5 -15.25 -12.91 6.21
C ALA A 5 -16.51 -13.41 5.47
N GLU A 6 -16.80 -14.72 5.48
CA GLU A 6 -18.01 -15.30 4.87
C GLU A 6 -19.30 -14.63 5.35
N ARG A 7 -19.37 -14.27 6.65
CA ARG A 7 -20.50 -13.53 7.26
C ARG A 7 -20.58 -12.05 6.87
N PHE A 8 -19.60 -11.52 6.14
CA PHE A 8 -19.50 -10.11 5.75
C PHE A 8 -19.30 -9.97 4.22
N PRO A 9 -20.25 -10.44 3.39
CA PRO A 9 -20.08 -10.50 1.94
C PRO A 9 -19.84 -9.13 1.29
N ARG A 10 -20.49 -8.07 1.78
CA ARG A 10 -20.28 -6.69 1.29
C ARG A 10 -18.88 -6.17 1.60
N PHE A 11 -18.31 -6.55 2.75
CA PHE A 11 -16.93 -6.20 3.09
C PHE A 11 -15.96 -6.94 2.17
N ARG A 12 -16.16 -8.25 2.00
CA ARG A 12 -15.33 -9.10 1.14
C ARG A 12 -15.32 -8.62 -0.31
N GLU A 13 -16.47 -8.24 -0.86
CA GLU A 13 -16.58 -7.68 -2.20
C GLU A 13 -15.86 -6.34 -2.34
N ARG A 14 -16.09 -5.40 -1.39
CA ARG A 14 -15.44 -4.08 -1.42
C ARG A 14 -13.92 -4.17 -1.29
N LEU A 15 -13.43 -5.01 -0.38
CA LEU A 15 -12.00 -5.27 -0.21
C LEU A 15 -11.44 -5.96 -1.47
N GLY A 16 -12.13 -6.98 -1.98
CA GLY A 16 -11.75 -7.68 -3.20
C GLY A 16 -11.56 -6.77 -4.41
N ARG A 17 -12.41 -5.74 -4.55
CA ARG A 17 -12.26 -4.72 -5.61
C ARG A 17 -11.01 -3.85 -5.45
N ARG A 18 -10.55 -3.60 -4.23
CA ARG A 18 -9.39 -2.72 -3.94
C ARG A 18 -8.07 -3.48 -3.94
N LEU A 19 -8.09 -4.77 -3.60
CA LEU A 19 -6.89 -5.59 -3.44
C LEU A 19 -5.96 -5.59 -4.66
N PRO A 20 -6.43 -5.68 -5.93
CA PRO A 20 -5.53 -5.62 -7.08
C PRO A 20 -4.69 -4.35 -7.13
N THR A 21 -5.32 -3.18 -6.98
CA THR A 21 -4.64 -1.89 -6.94
C THR A 21 -3.72 -1.77 -5.73
N LEU A 22 -4.19 -2.18 -4.55
CA LEU A 22 -3.37 -2.18 -3.34
C LEU A 22 -2.11 -3.05 -3.51
N ASN A 23 -2.23 -4.22 -4.13
CA ASN A 23 -1.09 -5.10 -4.40
C ASN A 23 -0.09 -4.46 -5.35
N GLN A 24 -0.55 -3.73 -6.36
CA GLN A 24 0.31 -2.98 -7.26
C GLN A 24 1.06 -1.86 -6.53
N VAL A 25 0.35 -1.05 -5.73
CA VAL A 25 0.96 0.04 -4.97
C VAL A 25 1.94 -0.47 -3.91
N ASN A 26 1.64 -1.60 -3.26
CA ASN A 26 2.58 -2.24 -2.32
C ASN A 26 3.89 -2.63 -3.01
N ARG A 27 3.85 -3.19 -4.22
CA ARG A 27 5.06 -3.54 -4.98
C ARG A 27 5.86 -2.28 -5.36
N GLN A 28 5.19 -1.21 -5.75
CA GLN A 28 5.82 0.08 -6.04
C GLN A 28 6.46 0.68 -4.78
N GLN A 29 5.77 0.63 -3.64
CA GLN A 29 6.28 1.08 -2.34
C GLN A 29 7.55 0.33 -1.92
N ILE A 30 7.60 -0.98 -2.13
CA ILE A 30 8.80 -1.78 -1.84
C ILE A 30 10.00 -1.27 -2.65
N GLU A 31 9.81 -0.97 -3.93
CA GLU A 31 10.88 -0.43 -4.78
C GLU A 31 11.29 0.99 -4.35
N LEU A 32 10.32 1.85 -4.02
CA LEU A 32 10.58 3.18 -3.48
C LEU A 32 11.38 3.11 -2.16
N LEU A 33 11.04 2.19 -1.27
CA LEU A 33 11.79 1.97 -0.02
C LEU A 33 13.22 1.52 -0.30
N ARG A 34 13.44 0.64 -1.27
CA ARG A 34 14.80 0.22 -1.65
C ARG A 34 15.62 1.41 -2.13
N ARG A 35 15.08 2.23 -3.04
CA ARG A 35 15.77 3.40 -3.60
C ARG A 35 16.01 4.48 -2.55
N TYR A 36 15.00 4.79 -1.73
CA TYR A 36 15.12 5.75 -0.63
C TYR A 36 16.22 5.35 0.36
N ARG A 37 16.31 4.06 0.70
CA ARG A 37 17.35 3.54 1.61
C ARG A 37 18.74 3.45 0.98
N ALA A 38 18.82 3.25 -0.33
CA ALA A 38 20.08 3.15 -1.07
C ALA A 38 20.63 4.50 -1.54
N ALA A 39 19.81 5.56 -1.56
CA ALA A 39 20.21 6.90 -1.96
C ALA A 39 21.29 7.45 -1.02
N ALA A 40 22.39 7.93 -1.60
CA ALA A 40 23.46 8.58 -0.87
C ALA A 40 23.24 10.09 -0.80
N GLY A 41 22.98 10.60 0.41
CA GLY A 41 22.76 12.02 0.68
C GLY A 41 21.29 12.45 0.65
N GLU A 42 21.00 13.50 1.42
CA GLU A 42 19.64 13.99 1.70
C GLU A 42 18.89 14.39 0.42
N THR A 43 19.55 15.08 -0.51
CA THR A 43 18.94 15.50 -1.79
C THR A 43 18.49 14.32 -2.65
N ALA A 44 19.28 13.23 -2.67
CA ALA A 44 18.90 12.03 -3.42
C ALA A 44 17.73 11.29 -2.74
N GLN A 45 17.68 11.30 -1.41
CA GLN A 45 16.57 10.73 -0.64
C GLN A 45 15.26 11.49 -0.83
N GLU A 46 15.31 12.83 -0.86
CA GLU A 46 14.13 13.69 -1.07
C GLU A 46 13.37 13.35 -2.36
N SER A 47 14.09 12.98 -3.43
CA SER A 47 13.49 12.57 -4.70
C SER A 47 12.56 11.34 -4.59
N TYR A 48 12.76 10.49 -3.59
CA TYR A 48 11.95 9.30 -3.34
C TYR A 48 10.94 9.49 -2.20
N LEU A 49 11.09 10.53 -1.38
CA LEU A 49 10.25 10.75 -0.20
C LEU A 49 8.80 11.04 -0.57
N ALA A 50 8.57 11.97 -1.50
CA ALA A 50 7.22 12.33 -1.94
C ALA A 50 6.42 11.13 -2.50
N PRO A 51 6.94 10.34 -3.47
CA PRO A 51 6.20 9.18 -3.98
C PRO A 51 6.03 8.08 -2.92
N LEU A 52 6.97 7.93 -1.97
CA LEU A 52 6.84 6.97 -0.87
C LEU A 52 5.71 7.36 0.09
N LEU A 53 5.61 8.64 0.47
CA LEU A 53 4.50 9.12 1.30
C LEU A 53 3.15 8.96 0.58
N LEU A 54 3.11 9.18 -0.73
CA LEU A 54 1.90 8.94 -1.53
C LEU A 54 1.50 7.46 -1.51
N SER A 55 2.45 6.53 -1.63
CA SER A 55 2.13 5.10 -1.57
C SER A 55 1.61 4.69 -0.19
N ILE A 56 2.20 5.22 0.89
CA ILE A 56 1.74 4.97 2.27
C ILE A 56 0.29 5.43 2.44
N ASN A 57 -0.02 6.66 2.02
CA ASN A 57 -1.36 7.23 2.13
C ASN A 57 -2.38 6.46 1.27
N CYS A 58 -2.01 6.03 0.06
CA CYS A 58 -2.87 5.23 -0.80
C CYS A 58 -3.21 3.88 -0.16
N ILE A 59 -2.22 3.20 0.42
CA ILE A 59 -2.42 1.92 1.10
C ILE A 59 -3.32 2.07 2.32
N ALA A 60 -3.04 3.08 3.16
CA ALA A 60 -3.85 3.37 4.34
C ALA A 60 -5.32 3.65 3.99
N ALA A 61 -5.56 4.51 2.98
CA ALA A 61 -6.92 4.81 2.54
C ALA A 61 -7.65 3.60 1.94
N GLY A 62 -6.93 2.72 1.24
CA GLY A 62 -7.53 1.54 0.62
C GLY A 62 -7.93 0.46 1.63
N PHE A 63 -7.12 0.24 2.67
CA PHE A 63 -7.46 -0.67 3.76
C PHE A 63 -8.47 -0.09 4.75
N GLY A 64 -8.46 1.23 4.97
CA GLY A 64 -9.35 1.88 5.94
C GLY A 64 -8.95 1.54 7.38
N THR A 65 -9.93 1.44 8.28
CA THR A 65 -9.68 1.15 9.71
C THR A 65 -9.23 -0.30 9.91
N THR A 66 -8.08 -0.48 10.55
CA THR A 66 -7.49 -1.80 10.87
C THR A 66 -7.30 -2.04 12.38
N GLY A 67 -7.76 -1.11 13.23
CA GLY A 67 -7.63 -1.15 14.69
C GLY A 67 -8.83 -1.74 15.40
#